data_AF-A0A0D0AKS9-F1
#
_entry.id   AF-A0A0D0AKS9-F1
#
_cell.length_a   1.000
_cell.length_b   1.000
_cell.length_c   1.000
_cell.angle_alpha   90.00
_cell.angle_beta   90.00
_cell.angle_gamma   90.00
#
_symmetry.space_group_name_H-M   'P 1'
#
loop_
_entity.id
_entity.type
_entity.pdbx_description
1 polymer ?
#
loop_
_entity_poly.entity_id
_entity_poly.type
_entity_poly.pdbx_seq_one_letter_code
_entity_poly.pdbx_strand_id
1 'polypeptide(L)'
;IFPEDRQLNGLSNWALFRDHLKSVARATGLSGYIDGTIAAPTPPSTNLQGPLPAPTPVNSRSPSLEEWELRDARIAGIIYQNIKDPRSLGVTQDMTAQAMWTQLVAE
;
A
#
# COMPACT_ATOMS: atom_id res chain seq x y z
N ILE A 1 -11.79 -5.85 -4.11
CA ILE A 1 -11.71 -5.52 -5.56
C ILE A 1 -12.77 -4.49 -5.87
N PHE A 2 -12.43 -3.44 -6.62
CA PHE A 2 -13.35 -2.40 -7.06
C PHE A 2 -14.24 -2.93 -8.20
N PRO A 3 -15.45 -2.38 -8.37
CA PRO A 3 -16.24 -2.53 -9.59
C PRO A 3 -15.41 -2.27 -10.85
N GLU A 4 -15.68 -2.98 -11.94
CA GLU A 4 -14.87 -2.91 -13.17
C GLU A 4 -14.75 -1.50 -13.76
N ASP A 5 -15.79 -0.68 -13.64
CA ASP A 5 -15.83 0.73 -14.07
C ASP A 5 -14.90 1.64 -13.24
N ARG A 6 -14.44 1.15 -12.09
CA ARG A 6 -13.56 1.87 -11.14
C ARG A 6 -12.13 1.33 -11.10
N GLN A 7 -11.86 0.23 -11.80
CA GLN A 7 -10.50 -0.29 -11.98
C GLN A 7 -9.76 0.55 -13.02
N LEU A 8 -8.47 0.81 -12.81
CA LEU A 8 -7.66 1.59 -13.73
C LEU A 8 -7.58 0.90 -15.09
N ASN A 9 -8.01 1.60 -16.14
CA ASN A 9 -8.03 1.15 -17.52
C ASN A 9 -7.50 2.26 -18.43
N GLY A 10 -6.20 2.54 -18.31
CA GLY A 10 -5.54 3.66 -18.98
C GLY A 10 -5.82 5.01 -18.30
N LEU A 11 -5.40 6.10 -18.97
CA LEU A 11 -5.44 7.46 -18.41
C LEU A 11 -6.86 8.03 -18.25
N SER A 12 -7.83 7.53 -19.01
CA SER A 12 -9.17 8.11 -19.10
C SER A 12 -9.98 8.05 -17.80
N ASN A 13 -9.70 7.07 -16.93
CA ASN A 13 -10.37 6.93 -15.64
C ASN A 13 -9.42 7.06 -14.42
N TRP A 14 -8.22 7.60 -14.64
CA TRP A 14 -7.23 7.81 -13.59
C TRP A 14 -7.78 8.57 -12.38
N ALA A 15 -8.47 9.69 -12.60
CA ALA A 15 -9.02 10.50 -11.51
C ALA A 15 -10.01 9.72 -10.63
N LEU A 16 -10.89 8.93 -11.24
CA LEU A 16 -11.83 8.07 -10.52
C LEU A 16 -11.12 6.99 -9.72
N PHE A 17 -10.19 6.27 -10.35
CA PHE A 17 -9.39 5.24 -9.67
C PHE A 17 -8.64 5.85 -8.46
N ARG A 18 -8.00 7.00 -8.66
CA ARG A 18 -7.24 7.72 -7.63
C ARG A 18 -8.09 8.08 -6.42
N ASP A 19 -9.28 8.62 -6.64
CA ASP A 19 -10.20 9.01 -5.57
C ASP A 19 -10.73 7.80 -4.81
N HIS A 20 -11.06 6.73 -5.53
CA HIS A 20 -11.49 5.47 -4.93
C HIS A 20 -10.39 4.84 -4.06
N LEU A 21 -9.16 4.78 -4.57
CA LEU A 21 -8.03 4.24 -3.84
C LEU A 21 -7.75 5.05 -2.56
N LYS A 22 -7.74 6.38 -2.65
CA LYS A 22 -7.55 7.26 -1.48
C LYS A 22 -8.67 7.10 -0.45
N SER A 23 -9.92 6.95 -0.90
CA SER A 23 -11.06 6.70 -0.01
C SER A 23 -10.90 5.40 0.78
N VAL A 24 -10.54 4.31 0.08
CA VAL A 24 -10.29 3.00 0.71
C VAL A 24 -9.09 3.04 1.65
N ALA A 25 -7.99 3.67 1.25
CA ALA A 25 -6.80 3.79 2.09
C ALA A 25 -7.11 4.58 3.38
N ARG A 26 -7.91 5.64 3.31
CA ARG A 26 -8.36 6.39 4.49
C ARG A 26 -9.29 5.56 5.37
N ALA A 27 -10.28 4.89 4.80
CA ALA A 27 -11.23 4.07 5.55
C ALA A 27 -10.57 2.87 6.26
N THR A 28 -9.44 2.39 5.75
CA THR A 28 -8.67 1.27 6.30
C THR A 28 -7.49 1.68 7.18
N GLY A 29 -7.19 2.98 7.28
CA GLY A 29 -6.03 3.49 8.01
C GLY A 29 -4.68 3.24 7.30
N LEU A 30 -4.69 2.86 6.03
CA LEU A 30 -3.51 2.46 5.26
C LEU A 30 -2.95 3.59 4.37
N SER A 31 -3.49 4.81 4.45
CA SER A 31 -3.02 5.94 3.62
C SER A 31 -1.53 6.24 3.79
N GLY A 32 -1.00 6.03 4.99
CA GLY A 32 0.41 6.29 5.31
C GLY A 32 1.43 5.43 4.55
N TYR A 33 1.00 4.27 4.07
CA TYR A 33 1.82 3.35 3.27
C TYR A 33 1.87 3.78 1.80
N ILE A 34 0.84 4.48 1.30
CA ILE A 34 0.79 5.01 -0.06
C ILE A 34 1.62 6.30 -0.16
N ASP A 35 1.47 7.21 0.80
CA ASP A 35 2.18 8.50 0.80
C ASP A 35 3.59 8.44 1.41
N GLY A 36 3.98 7.31 2.00
CA GLY A 36 5.28 7.10 2.61
C GLY A 36 5.45 7.73 4.00
N THR A 37 4.39 8.24 4.62
CA THR A 37 4.46 8.77 5.99
C THR A 37 4.62 7.68 7.05
N ILE A 38 4.36 6.40 6.71
CA ILE A 38 4.68 5.22 7.52
C ILE A 38 5.79 4.43 6.82
N ALA A 39 7.03 4.72 7.18
CA ALA A 39 8.21 4.05 6.63
C ALA A 39 8.41 2.65 7.23
N ALA A 40 9.09 1.78 6.49
CA ALA A 40 9.50 0.46 6.98
C ALA A 40 10.38 0.62 8.23
N PRO A 41 10.05 -0.04 9.36
CA PRO A 41 10.90 -0.03 10.53
C PRO A 41 12.26 -0.65 10.22
N THR A 42 13.33 -0.06 10.75
CA THR A 42 14.65 -0.70 10.68
C THR A 42 14.63 -1.96 11.54
N PRO A 43 15.01 -3.13 11.03
CA PRO A 43 15.08 -4.34 11.83
C PRO A 43 16.04 -4.11 13.00
N PRO A 44 15.69 -4.54 14.23
CA PRO A 44 16.60 -4.41 15.35
C PRO A 44 17.87 -5.22 15.07
N SER A 45 19.04 -4.61 15.26
CA SER A 45 20.30 -5.33 15.38
C SER A 45 20.16 -6.36 16.51
N THR A 46 20.46 -7.61 16.19
CA THR A 46 20.18 -8.87 16.93
C THR A 46 20.31 -8.80 18.46
N ASN A 47 19.44 -9.56 19.15
CA ASN A 47 19.34 -9.86 20.60
C ASN A 47 18.35 -9.04 21.45
N LEU A 48 17.05 -9.18 21.20
CA LEU A 48 16.05 -9.01 22.26
C LEU A 48 15.32 -10.33 22.49
N GLN A 49 15.78 -11.11 23.48
CA GLN A 49 15.04 -12.24 24.08
C GLN A 49 13.92 -11.70 25.00
N GLY A 50 13.10 -10.79 24.48
CA GLY A 50 11.97 -10.20 25.19
C GLY A 50 10.63 -10.81 24.74
N PRO A 51 9.55 -10.61 25.50
CA PRO A 51 8.20 -10.93 25.05
C PRO A 51 7.89 -10.25 23.71
N LEU A 52 7.19 -10.94 22.81
CA LEU A 52 6.69 -10.36 21.57
C LEU A 52 5.87 -9.09 21.89
N PRO A 53 6.10 -7.96 21.19
CA PRO A 53 5.29 -6.77 21.36
C PRO A 53 3.82 -7.08 21.07
N ALA A 54 2.90 -6.47 21.82
CA ALA A 54 1.48 -6.58 21.52
C ALA A 54 1.18 -5.99 20.13
N PRO A 55 0.23 -6.56 19.36
CA PRO A 55 -0.17 -6.01 18.08
C PRO A 55 -0.60 -4.54 18.21
N THR A 56 -0.11 -3.70 17.30
CA THR A 56 -0.49 -2.30 17.22
C THR A 56 -1.80 -2.13 16.45
N PRO A 57 -2.57 -1.07 16.71
CA PRO A 57 -3.71 -0.70 15.87
C PRO A 57 -3.29 -0.45 14.41
N VAL A 58 -4.19 -0.71 13.45
CA VAL A 58 -3.93 -0.57 12.00
C VAL A 58 -3.50 0.86 11.61
N ASN A 59 -3.99 1.86 12.35
CA ASN A 59 -3.68 3.28 12.18
C ASN A 59 -2.44 3.74 12.96
N SER A 60 -1.69 2.82 13.58
CA SER A 60 -0.39 3.12 14.20
C SER A 60 0.59 3.62 13.14
N ARG A 61 1.33 4.68 13.46
CA ARG A 61 2.43 5.20 12.63
C ARG A 61 3.78 4.55 12.92
N SER A 62 3.82 3.67 13.92
CA SER A 62 5.03 2.95 14.34
C SER A 62 4.70 1.46 14.49
N PRO A 63 4.36 0.77 13.38
CA PRO A 63 4.13 -0.67 13.40
C PRO A 63 5.45 -1.42 13.67
N SER A 64 5.35 -2.70 14.06
CA SER A 64 6.50 -3.62 13.95
C SER A 64 6.85 -3.86 12.47
N LEU A 65 8.02 -4.46 12.19
CA LEU A 65 8.40 -4.79 10.81
C LEU A 65 7.39 -5.73 10.16
N GLU A 66 7.00 -6.81 10.85
CA GLU A 66 6.02 -7.78 10.36
C GLU A 66 4.64 -7.14 10.13
N GLU A 67 4.21 -6.25 11.03
CA GLU A 67 2.97 -5.49 10.84
C GLU A 67 3.05 -4.53 9.66
N TRP A 68 4.21 -3.90 9.46
CA TRP A 68 4.45 -3.00 8.34
C TRP A 68 4.35 -3.78 7.02
N GLU A 69 5.04 -4.91 6.91
CA GLU A 69 5.03 -5.77 5.71
C GLU A 69 3.61 -6.26 5.38
N LEU A 70 2.87 -6.74 6.38
CA LEU A 70 1.50 -7.20 6.18
C LEU A 70 0.57 -6.07 5.70
N ARG A 71 0.70 -4.88 6.28
CA ARG A 71 -0.16 -3.72 5.96
C ARG A 71 0.19 -3.09 4.61
N ASP A 72 1.48 -2.99 4.30
CA ASP A 72 1.97 -2.55 2.97
C ASP A 72 1.50 -3.53 1.89
N ALA A 73 1.74 -4.84 2.07
CA ALA A 73 1.30 -5.88 1.13
C ALA A 73 -0.23 -5.85 0.91
N ARG A 74 -1.00 -5.55 1.96
CA ARG A 74 -2.46 -5.44 1.84
C ARG A 74 -2.89 -4.31 0.89
N ILE A 75 -2.32 -3.12 1.03
CA ILE A 75 -2.69 -1.98 0.19
C ILE A 75 -2.02 -2.05 -1.19
N ALA A 76 -0.79 -2.58 -1.30
CA ALA A 76 -0.14 -2.91 -2.57
C ALA A 76 -0.97 -3.92 -3.38
N GLY A 77 -1.48 -4.97 -2.72
CA GLY A 77 -2.40 -5.93 -3.34
C GLY A 77 -3.68 -5.28 -3.84
N ILE A 78 -4.27 -4.35 -3.07
CA ILE A 78 -5.42 -3.56 -3.53
C ILE A 78 -5.06 -2.74 -4.77
N ILE A 79 -3.91 -2.08 -4.82
CA ILE A 79 -3.49 -1.32 -6.00
C ILE A 79 -3.36 -2.26 -7.21
N TYR A 80 -2.53 -3.30 -7.09
CA TYR A 80 -2.24 -4.24 -8.17
C TYR A 80 -3.50 -4.90 -8.76
N GLN A 81 -4.41 -5.35 -7.90
CA GLN A 81 -5.62 -6.07 -8.34
C GLN A 81 -6.69 -5.15 -8.94
N ASN A 82 -6.54 -3.83 -8.84
CA ASN A 82 -7.47 -2.84 -9.41
C ASN A 82 -6.90 -2.10 -10.61
N ILE A 83 -5.84 -2.62 -11.22
CA ILE A 83 -5.29 -2.17 -12.49
C ILE A 83 -5.49 -3.28 -13.51
N LYS A 84 -6.09 -2.97 -14.67
CA LYS A 84 -6.35 -4.00 -15.70
C LYS A 84 -5.07 -4.56 -16.33
N ASP A 85 -4.08 -3.69 -16.53
CA ASP A 85 -2.77 -4.07 -17.06
C ASP A 85 -1.65 -3.40 -16.24
N PRO A 86 -1.30 -3.94 -15.06
CA PRO A 86 -0.29 -3.34 -14.19
C PRO A 86 1.11 -3.37 -14.82
N ARG A 87 1.42 -4.35 -15.66
CA ARG A 87 2.75 -4.50 -16.26
C ARG A 87 3.06 -3.44 -17.31
N SER A 88 2.08 -3.02 -18.11
CA SER A 88 2.30 -1.91 -19.05
C SER A 88 2.53 -0.56 -18.36
N LEU A 89 2.09 -0.42 -17.10
CA LEU A 89 2.33 0.75 -16.25
C LEU A 89 3.57 0.61 -15.35
N GLY A 90 4.42 -0.41 -15.57
CA GLY A 90 5.61 -0.64 -14.76
C GLY A 90 5.34 -1.06 -13.31
N VAL A 91 4.12 -1.51 -13.00
CA VAL A 91 3.72 -1.99 -11.67
C VAL A 91 3.87 -3.51 -11.59
N THR A 92 4.66 -3.99 -10.62
CA THR A 92 4.89 -5.42 -10.37
C THR A 92 4.46 -5.81 -8.95
N GLN A 93 4.19 -7.10 -8.71
CA GLN A 93 3.59 -7.61 -7.47
C GLN A 93 4.51 -7.50 -6.24
N ASP A 94 5.81 -7.39 -6.45
CA ASP A 94 6.86 -7.28 -5.43
C ASP A 94 7.12 -5.83 -4.99
N MET A 95 6.50 -4.84 -5.63
CA MET A 95 6.63 -3.44 -5.25
C MET A 95 5.88 -3.13 -3.95
N THR A 96 6.45 -2.21 -3.17
CA THR A 96 5.74 -1.60 -2.04
C THR A 96 4.58 -0.74 -2.55
N ALA A 97 3.60 -0.47 -1.69
CA ALA A 97 2.48 0.37 -2.07
C ALA A 97 2.91 1.78 -2.49
N GLN A 98 3.90 2.34 -1.79
CA GLN A 98 4.51 3.63 -2.13
C GLN A 98 5.17 3.60 -3.51
N ALA A 99 5.90 2.52 -3.83
CA ALA A 99 6.56 2.39 -5.12
C ALA A 99 5.54 2.26 -6.26
N MET A 100 4.50 1.44 -6.09
CA MET A 100 3.39 1.35 -7.05
C MET A 100 2.74 2.71 -7.27
N TRP A 101 2.43 3.43 -6.18
CA TRP A 101 1.84 4.75 -6.26
C TRP A 101 2.72 5.75 -6.98
N THR A 102 4.03 5.72 -6.73
CA THR A 102 5.02 6.60 -7.38
C THR A 102 5.07 6.37 -8.90
N GLN A 103 5.02 5.11 -9.35
CA GLN A 103 4.94 4.80 -10.78
C GLN A 103 3.66 5.37 -11.39
N LEU A 104 2.51 5.16 -10.73
CA LEU A 104 1.21 5.59 -11.25
C LEU A 104 1.04 7.12 -11.33
N VAL A 105 1.78 7.91 -10.54
CA VAL A 105 1.72 9.38 -10.59
C VAL A 105 2.78 10.00 -11.50
N ALA A 106 3.73 9.21 -12.01
CA ALA A 106 4.81 9.68 -12.88
C ALA A 106 4.42 9.70 -14.36
N GLU A 107 3.33 9.03 -14.73
CA GLU A 107 2.65 9.06 -16.04
C GLU A 107 1.70 10.27 -16.18
#